data_AF-A0A645DRW9-F1
#
_entry.id   AF-A0A645DRW9-F1
#
_cell.length_a   1.000
_cell.length_b   1.000
_cell.length_c   1.000
_cell.angle_alpha   90.00
_cell.angle_beta   90.00
_cell.angle_gamma   90.00
#
_symmetry.space_group_name_H-M   'P 1'
#
loop_
_entity.id
_entity.type
_entity.pdbx_description
1 polymer ?
#
loop_
_entity_poly.entity_id
_entity_poly.type
_entity_poly.pdbx_seq_one_letter_code
_entity_poly.pdbx_strand_id
1 'polypeptide(L)'
;MNGALGTILVGVFATDGGLLYGGGFNLLGIQTLGVTSVAAYTAGSMYVVFKVIQKTMGIRATAEEEIVGMDVAEHGLTSSYHDFVATTAFEDYLTDNNKPAEIPAIQEVDLSKVGAFKLADSGFTMNKVEIIANPDKLERLKAELNAIGVTGMTVTSVHGYGLQKGQQTFYRGAKAEGNLLPKVRIETIISEVPVEEVIRAARRALYTGHVGDGKVFVSPVADAFRISNSDSGPAALKYY
;
A
#
# COMPACT_ATOMS: atom_id res chain seq x y z
N MET A 1 36.39 20.04 -2.41
CA MET A 1 37.35 20.46 -1.37
C MET A 1 38.78 20.69 -1.89
N ASN A 2 39.19 20.09 -3.02
CA ASN A 2 40.59 20.14 -3.47
C ASN A 2 41.05 21.48 -4.10
N GLY A 3 40.13 22.30 -4.61
CA GLY A 3 40.47 23.54 -5.33
C GLY A 3 41.06 24.64 -4.44
N ALA A 4 40.32 25.08 -3.40
CA ALA A 4 40.74 26.17 -2.52
C ALA A 4 42.06 25.86 -1.77
N LEU A 5 42.22 24.62 -1.33
CA LEU A 5 43.45 24.16 -0.68
C LEU A 5 44.62 24.18 -1.67
N GLY A 6 44.42 23.74 -2.92
CA GLY A 6 45.43 23.83 -3.97
C GLY A 6 45.88 25.27 -4.25
N THR A 7 44.93 26.21 -4.35
CA THR A 7 45.21 27.64 -4.58
C THR A 7 46.07 28.26 -3.47
N ILE A 8 45.78 27.92 -2.22
CA ILE A 8 46.58 28.40 -1.07
C ILE A 8 47.98 27.75 -1.07
N LEU A 9 48.07 26.45 -1.38
CA LEU A 9 49.36 25.75 -1.45
C LEU A 9 50.27 26.28 -2.55
N VAL A 10 49.73 26.77 -3.68
CA VAL A 10 50.52 27.46 -4.72
C VAL A 10 51.19 28.71 -4.14
N GLY A 11 50.51 29.47 -3.29
CA GLY A 11 51.11 30.62 -2.61
C GLY A 11 52.27 30.27 -1.67
N VAL A 12 52.30 29.03 -1.16
CA VAL A 12 53.32 28.55 -0.23
C VAL A 12 54.48 27.86 -0.96
N PHE A 13 54.18 26.99 -1.92
CA PHE A 13 55.13 26.05 -2.53
C PHE A 13 55.51 26.37 -3.98
N ALA A 14 55.02 27.46 -4.59
CA ALA A 14 55.46 27.84 -5.93
C ALA A 14 56.97 28.13 -5.95
N THR A 15 57.68 27.50 -6.88
CA THR A 15 59.12 27.76 -7.12
C THR A 15 59.37 29.20 -7.57
N ASP A 16 58.40 29.78 -8.28
CA ASP A 16 58.42 31.18 -8.71
C ASP A 16 57.56 32.03 -7.78
N GLY A 17 58.20 32.70 -6.82
CA GLY A 17 57.53 33.68 -5.96
C GLY A 17 56.72 33.11 -4.79
N GLY A 18 56.82 31.80 -4.50
CA GLY A 18 56.20 31.18 -3.33
C GLY A 18 56.91 31.53 -2.02
N LEU A 19 56.18 31.44 -0.91
CA LEU A 19 56.65 31.86 0.41
C LEU A 19 57.91 31.10 0.86
N LEU A 20 57.97 29.78 0.63
CA LEU A 20 59.10 28.94 1.05
C LEU A 20 60.33 29.05 0.14
N TYR A 21 60.16 29.63 -1.06
CA TYR A 21 61.24 29.84 -2.04
C TYR A 21 61.73 31.29 -2.07
N GLY A 22 61.45 32.08 -1.01
CA GLY A 22 61.96 33.44 -0.85
C GLY A 22 61.14 34.53 -1.56
N GLY A 23 59.98 34.21 -2.14
CA GLY A 23 59.11 35.15 -2.86
C GLY A 23 58.28 36.11 -1.98
N GLY A 24 58.34 35.95 -0.65
CA GLY A 24 57.61 36.78 0.31
C GLY A 24 56.10 36.49 0.38
N PHE A 25 55.35 37.35 1.08
CA PHE A 25 53.91 37.15 1.34
C PHE A 25 52.98 37.60 0.21
N ASN A 26 53.52 38.19 -0.87
CA ASN A 26 52.70 38.77 -1.94
C ASN A 26 51.86 37.70 -2.67
N LEU A 27 52.48 36.60 -3.11
CA LEU A 27 51.77 35.55 -3.83
C LEU A 27 50.75 34.86 -2.92
N LEU A 28 51.12 34.53 -1.69
CA LEU A 28 50.21 33.94 -0.71
C LEU A 28 49.02 34.86 -0.38
N GLY A 29 49.26 36.16 -0.25
CA GLY A 29 48.23 37.17 0.01
C GLY A 29 47.21 37.25 -1.14
N ILE A 30 47.68 37.29 -2.39
CA ILE A 30 46.81 37.32 -3.57
C ILE A 30 45.96 36.04 -3.67
N GLN A 31 46.56 34.86 -3.44
CA GLN A 31 45.84 33.59 -3.49
C GLN A 31 44.79 33.48 -2.37
N THR A 32 45.14 33.90 -1.15
CA THR A 32 44.23 33.90 0.00
C THR A 32 43.07 34.86 -0.21
N LEU A 33 43.34 36.06 -0.74
CA LEU A 33 42.31 37.03 -1.09
C LEU A 33 41.37 36.46 -2.15
N GLY A 34 41.89 35.85 -3.22
CA GLY A 34 41.08 35.23 -4.26
C GLY A 34 40.14 34.15 -3.72
N VAL A 35 40.64 33.23 -2.89
CA VAL A 35 39.82 32.18 -2.27
C VAL A 35 38.75 32.78 -1.36
N THR A 36 39.11 33.78 -0.55
CA THR A 36 38.18 34.46 0.37
C THR A 36 37.10 35.21 -0.39
N SER A 37 37.45 35.89 -1.49
CA SER A 37 36.49 36.60 -2.34
C SER A 37 35.48 35.65 -2.99
N VAL A 38 35.93 34.51 -3.51
CA VAL A 38 35.02 33.50 -4.07
C VAL A 38 34.12 32.91 -2.99
N ALA A 39 34.68 32.58 -1.81
CA ALA A 39 33.89 32.07 -0.69
C ALA A 39 32.82 33.09 -0.23
N ALA A 40 33.17 34.37 -0.13
CA ALA A 40 32.25 35.44 0.22
C ALA A 40 31.14 35.61 -0.84
N TYR A 41 31.50 35.57 -2.13
CA TYR A 41 30.53 35.62 -3.22
C TYR A 41 29.57 34.44 -3.18
N THR A 42 30.08 33.20 -3.06
CA THR A 42 29.26 31.99 -2.99
C THR A 42 28.33 32.00 -1.78
N ALA A 43 28.84 32.37 -0.60
CA ALA A 43 28.03 32.48 0.61
C ALA A 43 26.94 33.57 0.47
N GLY A 44 27.29 34.72 -0.09
CA GLY A 44 26.36 35.82 -0.36
C GLY A 44 25.28 35.42 -1.37
N SER A 45 25.65 34.83 -2.49
CA SER A 45 24.70 34.37 -3.52
C SER A 45 23.79 33.28 -2.97
N MET A 46 24.33 32.33 -2.20
CA MET A 46 23.54 31.30 -1.55
C MET A 46 22.54 31.92 -0.57
N TYR A 47 22.99 32.82 0.31
CA TYR A 47 22.10 33.50 1.26
C TYR A 47 20.95 34.24 0.57
N VAL A 48 21.24 34.98 -0.52
CA VAL A 48 20.21 35.69 -1.28
C VAL A 48 19.21 34.73 -1.91
N VAL A 49 19.69 33.67 -2.59
CA VAL A 49 18.81 32.68 -3.23
C VAL A 49 17.93 31.99 -2.19
N PHE A 50 18.50 31.51 -1.08
CA PHE A 50 17.73 30.86 -0.02
C PHE A 50 16.74 31.83 0.63
N LYS A 51 17.08 33.12 0.80
CA LYS A 51 16.14 34.14 1.29
C LYS A 51 14.98 34.41 0.34
N VAL A 52 15.25 34.42 -0.97
CA VAL A 52 14.20 34.58 -1.99
C VAL A 52 13.26 33.37 -1.96
N ILE A 53 13.80 32.14 -1.96
CA ILE A 53 12.99 30.91 -1.89
C ILE A 53 12.16 30.87 -0.60
N GLN A 54 12.75 31.26 0.53
CA GLN A 54 12.03 31.37 1.81
C GLN A 54 10.82 32.32 1.72
N LYS A 55 10.94 33.40 0.94
CA LYS A 55 9.88 34.40 0.79
C LYS A 55 8.81 34.01 -0.24
N THR A 56 9.16 33.25 -1.27
CA THR A 56 8.23 32.90 -2.35
C THR A 56 7.49 31.58 -2.12
N MET A 57 8.20 30.55 -1.67
CA MET A 57 7.66 29.18 -1.61
C MET A 57 7.71 28.55 -0.22
N GLY A 58 8.54 29.08 0.68
CA GLY A 58 8.81 28.42 1.96
C GLY A 58 9.73 27.20 1.75
N ILE A 59 10.78 27.09 2.55
CA ILE A 59 11.78 26.01 2.42
C ILE A 59 11.44 24.80 3.29
N ARG A 60 10.51 24.95 4.23
CA ARG A 60 10.09 23.87 5.13
C ARG A 60 8.69 23.42 4.77
N ALA A 61 8.54 22.10 4.70
CA ALA A 61 7.24 21.46 4.81
C ALA A 61 6.58 21.91 6.12
N THR A 62 5.26 21.99 6.11
CA THR A 62 4.53 22.24 7.36
C THR A 62 4.77 21.10 8.33
N ALA A 63 4.71 21.36 9.65
CA ALA A 63 4.99 20.34 10.65
C ALA A 63 4.08 19.11 10.53
N GLU A 64 2.86 19.29 10.00
CA GLU A 64 1.94 18.19 9.71
C GLU A 64 2.39 17.36 8.50
N GLU A 65 2.84 17.99 7.41
CA GLU A 65 3.38 17.31 6.22
C GLU A 65 4.72 16.61 6.50
N GLU A 66 5.54 17.16 7.40
CA GLU A 66 6.81 16.54 7.82
C GLU A 66 6.58 15.27 8.65
N ILE A 67 5.52 15.23 9.47
CA ILE A 67 5.14 14.04 10.26
C ILE A 67 4.50 12.96 9.36
N VAL A 68 3.66 13.37 8.41
CA VAL A 68 2.97 12.44 7.49
C VAL A 68 3.91 11.91 6.41
N GLY A 69 4.93 12.67 6.04
CA GLY A 69 5.89 12.33 4.99
C GLY A 69 5.57 13.04 3.68
N MET A 70 6.61 13.66 3.09
CA MET A 70 6.49 14.50 1.89
C MET A 70 5.96 13.73 0.66
N ASP A 71 6.33 12.45 0.54
CA ASP A 71 5.85 11.58 -0.55
C ASP A 71 4.33 11.29 -0.44
N VAL A 72 3.78 11.28 0.77
CA VAL A 72 2.33 11.07 0.98
C VAL A 72 1.55 12.30 0.51
N ALA A 73 2.05 13.51 0.81
CA ALA A 73 1.40 14.76 0.47
C ALA A 73 1.55 15.13 -1.02
N GLU A 74 2.73 14.92 -1.62
CA GLU A 74 2.99 15.30 -3.03
C GLU A 74 2.70 14.19 -4.05
N HIS A 75 2.81 12.92 -3.65
CA HIS A 75 2.68 11.77 -4.55
C HIS A 75 1.52 10.84 -4.20
N GLY A 76 0.82 11.06 -3.07
CA GLY A 76 -0.30 10.22 -2.65
C GLY A 76 0.09 8.78 -2.32
N LEU A 77 1.39 8.54 -2.10
CA LEU A 77 1.96 7.22 -1.82
C LEU A 77 2.21 7.10 -0.32
N THR A 78 1.53 6.16 0.34
CA THR A 78 1.65 5.93 1.79
C THR A 78 3.01 5.35 2.20
N SER A 79 3.84 4.89 1.25
CA SER A 79 5.24 4.50 1.50
C SER A 79 6.13 4.68 0.25
N SER A 80 7.43 4.75 0.49
CA SER A 80 8.50 4.84 -0.53
C SER A 80 8.62 3.58 -1.41
N TYR A 81 7.99 2.47 -1.01
CA TYR A 81 7.96 1.23 -1.77
C TYR A 81 6.54 0.66 -1.79
N HIS A 82 5.77 1.08 -2.80
CA HIS A 82 4.37 0.71 -2.99
C HIS A 82 4.12 -0.82 -3.04
N ASP A 83 5.13 -1.62 -3.44
CA ASP A 83 5.04 -3.09 -3.52
C ASP A 83 5.03 -3.78 -2.15
N PHE A 84 5.61 -3.15 -1.12
CA PHE A 84 5.64 -3.70 0.24
C PHE A 84 4.46 -3.24 1.10
N VAL A 85 3.72 -2.19 0.69
CA VAL A 85 2.55 -1.68 1.43
C VAL A 85 1.46 -2.73 1.55
N ALA A 86 1.24 -3.55 0.50
CA ALA A 86 0.25 -4.62 0.54
C ALA A 86 0.61 -5.72 1.56
N THR A 87 1.91 -5.94 1.79
CA THR A 87 2.40 -6.94 2.75
C THR A 87 2.38 -6.37 4.16
N THR A 88 2.84 -5.14 4.36
CA THR A 88 2.85 -4.51 5.69
C THR A 88 1.46 -4.15 6.18
N ALA A 89 0.56 -3.67 5.32
CA ALA A 89 -0.83 -3.40 5.69
C ALA A 89 -1.58 -4.69 6.05
N PHE A 90 -1.23 -5.82 5.43
CA PHE A 90 -1.75 -7.13 5.79
C PHE A 90 -1.15 -7.65 7.10
N GLU A 91 0.16 -7.49 7.32
CA GLU A 91 0.82 -7.84 8.59
C GLU A 91 0.31 -7.00 9.78
N ASP A 92 0.10 -5.70 9.61
CA ASP A 92 -0.54 -4.85 10.63
C ASP A 92 -1.98 -5.31 10.92
N TYR A 93 -2.73 -5.69 9.87
CA TYR A 93 -4.09 -6.22 10.04
C TYR A 93 -4.13 -7.58 10.75
N LEU A 94 -3.08 -8.40 10.62
CA LEU A 94 -2.98 -9.69 11.31
C LEU A 94 -2.50 -9.55 12.77
N THR A 95 -1.68 -8.54 13.06
CA THR A 95 -1.02 -8.38 14.38
C THR A 95 -1.84 -7.57 15.39
N ASP A 96 -2.73 -6.67 14.96
CA ASP A 96 -3.53 -5.81 15.88
C ASP A 96 -4.80 -6.51 16.47
N ASN A 97 -5.06 -7.78 16.14
CA ASN A 97 -6.26 -8.53 16.57
C ASN A 97 -6.25 -9.02 18.04
N ASN A 98 -5.61 -8.30 18.97
CA ASN A 98 -5.79 -8.55 20.41
C ASN A 98 -6.61 -7.46 21.12
N LYS A 99 -7.33 -6.63 20.36
CA LYS A 99 -8.39 -5.76 20.90
C LYS A 99 -9.75 -6.24 20.38
N PRO A 100 -10.72 -6.54 21.27
CA PRO A 100 -12.06 -6.92 20.84
C PRO A 100 -12.72 -5.70 20.16
N ALA A 101 -12.87 -5.76 18.84
CA ALA A 101 -13.70 -4.80 18.12
C ALA A 101 -15.17 -5.04 18.50
N GLU A 102 -15.82 -4.04 19.09
CA GLU A 102 -17.26 -4.06 19.37
C GLU A 102 -18.01 -4.25 18.05
N ILE A 103 -18.76 -5.35 17.94
CA ILE A 103 -19.62 -5.66 16.80
C ILE A 103 -20.78 -4.64 16.81
N PRO A 104 -20.88 -3.71 15.86
CA PRO A 104 -22.02 -2.81 15.81
C PRO A 104 -23.28 -3.59 15.44
N ALA A 105 -24.39 -3.21 16.07
CA ALA A 105 -25.69 -3.87 15.97
C ALA A 105 -26.15 -4.09 14.52
N ILE A 106 -26.72 -5.28 14.30
CA ILE A 106 -27.21 -5.79 13.01
C ILE A 106 -28.27 -4.85 12.45
N GLN A 107 -28.03 -4.29 11.26
CA GLN A 107 -29.09 -3.71 10.45
C GLN A 107 -29.70 -4.84 9.62
N GLU A 108 -30.98 -5.15 9.84
CA GLU A 108 -31.68 -6.22 9.12
C GLU A 108 -31.68 -5.94 7.60
N VAL A 109 -30.90 -6.72 6.85
CA VAL A 109 -30.90 -6.66 5.39
C VAL A 109 -32.07 -7.49 4.88
N ASP A 110 -33.01 -6.82 4.20
CA ASP A 110 -34.15 -7.45 3.54
C ASP A 110 -33.69 -8.59 2.59
N LEU A 111 -34.00 -9.82 3.03
CA LEU A 111 -33.60 -11.09 2.41
C LEU A 111 -34.39 -11.42 1.14
N SER A 112 -35.47 -10.69 0.84
CA SER A 112 -36.35 -10.96 -0.30
C SER A 112 -35.75 -10.59 -1.67
N LYS A 113 -34.67 -9.80 -1.70
CA LYS A 113 -34.01 -9.31 -2.93
C LYS A 113 -32.72 -10.05 -3.30
N VAL A 114 -32.52 -11.29 -2.84
CA VAL A 114 -31.47 -12.14 -3.39
C VAL A 114 -31.99 -12.68 -4.72
N GLY A 115 -31.41 -12.25 -5.84
CA GLY A 115 -31.72 -12.86 -7.14
C GLY A 115 -31.50 -14.37 -7.04
N ALA A 116 -32.46 -15.16 -7.55
CA ALA A 116 -32.41 -16.61 -7.45
C ALA A 116 -31.06 -17.13 -7.96
N PHE A 117 -30.25 -17.65 -7.03
CA PHE A 117 -29.00 -18.30 -7.36
C PHE A 117 -29.35 -19.63 -8.02
N LYS A 118 -29.06 -19.75 -9.32
CA LYS A 118 -29.21 -21.01 -10.05
C LYS A 118 -27.88 -21.74 -9.97
N LEU A 119 -27.74 -22.65 -9.01
CA LEU A 119 -26.72 -23.68 -9.13
C LEU A 119 -27.15 -24.54 -10.34
N ALA A 120 -26.29 -24.68 -11.35
CA ALA A 120 -26.51 -25.72 -12.34
C ALA A 120 -26.56 -27.05 -11.57
N ASP A 121 -27.57 -27.89 -11.83
CA ASP A 121 -27.68 -29.24 -11.25
C ASP A 121 -26.40 -30.00 -11.55
N SER A 122 -25.49 -29.91 -10.61
CA SER A 122 -24.14 -30.39 -10.71
C SER A 122 -24.13 -31.43 -9.61
N GLY A 123 -24.17 -32.70 -10.00
CA GLY A 123 -24.30 -33.87 -9.10
C GLY A 123 -23.09 -34.07 -8.18
N PHE A 124 -22.45 -32.98 -7.79
CA PHE A 124 -21.30 -32.89 -6.90
C PHE A 124 -21.79 -32.54 -5.50
N THR A 125 -21.26 -33.25 -4.52
CA THR A 125 -21.58 -33.06 -3.10
C THR A 125 -20.81 -31.92 -2.45
N MET A 126 -19.87 -31.29 -3.18
CA MET A 126 -18.98 -30.26 -2.66
C MET A 126 -18.93 -29.08 -3.61
N ASN A 127 -18.92 -27.88 -3.03
CA ASN A 127 -18.86 -26.63 -3.78
C ASN A 127 -17.78 -25.73 -3.22
N LYS A 128 -17.01 -25.10 -4.11
CA LYS A 128 -16.09 -24.03 -3.77
C LYS A 128 -16.82 -22.70 -3.92
N VAL A 129 -16.85 -21.93 -2.83
CA VAL A 129 -17.35 -20.57 -2.79
C VAL A 129 -16.16 -19.61 -2.76
N GLU A 130 -16.04 -18.78 -3.78
CA GLU A 130 -15.02 -17.74 -3.91
C GLU A 130 -15.68 -16.36 -3.73
N ILE A 131 -15.19 -15.58 -2.77
CA ILE A 131 -15.72 -14.28 -2.40
C ILE A 131 -14.61 -13.25 -2.63
N ILE A 132 -14.83 -12.30 -3.53
CA ILE A 132 -13.94 -11.16 -3.74
C ILE A 132 -14.57 -9.94 -3.08
N ALA A 133 -13.93 -9.38 -2.05
CA ALA A 133 -14.48 -8.29 -1.24
C ALA A 133 -13.44 -7.21 -0.89
N ASN A 134 -13.89 -6.15 -0.23
CA ASN A 134 -13.00 -5.14 0.36
C ASN A 134 -12.28 -5.74 1.60
N PRO A 135 -10.94 -5.58 1.72
CA PRO A 135 -10.16 -6.02 2.89
C PRO A 135 -10.79 -5.65 4.26
N ASP A 136 -11.35 -4.44 4.39
CA ASP A 136 -11.91 -3.93 5.66
C ASP A 136 -13.07 -4.78 6.22
N LYS A 137 -13.68 -5.62 5.38
CA LYS A 137 -14.83 -6.45 5.75
C LYS A 137 -14.46 -7.89 6.04
N LEU A 138 -13.17 -8.25 5.99
CA LEU A 138 -12.69 -9.61 6.19
C LEU A 138 -13.08 -10.17 7.57
N GLU A 139 -12.84 -9.42 8.65
CA GLU A 139 -13.14 -9.88 10.02
C GLU A 139 -14.64 -10.12 10.23
N ARG A 140 -15.47 -9.23 9.68
CA ARG A 140 -16.93 -9.39 9.74
C ARG A 140 -17.39 -10.62 8.96
N LEU A 141 -16.79 -10.86 7.78
CA LEU A 141 -17.10 -12.04 6.99
C LEU A 141 -16.67 -13.33 7.70
N LYS A 142 -15.48 -13.35 8.31
CA LYS A 142 -15.01 -14.48 9.13
C LYS A 142 -15.99 -14.83 10.25
N ALA A 143 -16.47 -13.83 10.99
CA ALA A 143 -17.42 -14.04 12.09
C ALA A 143 -18.75 -14.65 11.59
N GLU A 144 -19.31 -14.13 10.49
CA GLU A 144 -20.56 -14.63 9.91
C GLU A 144 -20.42 -16.05 9.33
N LEU A 145 -19.27 -16.36 8.71
CA LEU A 145 -18.99 -17.70 8.18
C LEU A 145 -18.79 -18.72 9.32
N ASN A 146 -18.09 -18.34 10.40
CA ASN A 146 -17.94 -19.18 11.57
C ASN A 146 -19.28 -19.47 12.26
N ALA A 147 -20.19 -18.49 12.31
CA ALA A 147 -21.51 -18.64 12.92
C ALA A 147 -22.40 -19.67 12.19
N ILE A 148 -22.16 -19.91 10.90
CA ILE A 148 -22.87 -20.93 10.11
C ILE A 148 -22.09 -22.25 9.99
N GLY A 149 -20.99 -22.41 10.74
CA GLY A 149 -20.20 -23.64 10.77
C GLY A 149 -19.14 -23.79 9.68
N VAL A 150 -18.83 -22.72 8.93
CA VAL A 150 -17.72 -22.73 7.96
C VAL A 150 -16.42 -22.41 8.70
N THR A 151 -15.61 -23.45 8.96
CA THR A 151 -14.38 -23.35 9.76
C THR A 151 -13.10 -23.23 8.93
N GLY A 152 -13.13 -23.67 7.67
CA GLY A 152 -11.98 -23.61 6.75
C GLY A 152 -12.15 -22.53 5.69
N MET A 153 -11.18 -21.60 5.61
CA MET A 153 -11.09 -20.64 4.51
C MET A 153 -9.65 -20.31 4.16
N THR A 154 -9.39 -20.04 2.89
CA THR A 154 -8.12 -19.53 2.38
C THR A 154 -8.32 -18.08 1.95
N VAL A 155 -7.43 -17.19 2.39
CA VAL A 155 -7.50 -15.76 2.05
C VAL A 155 -6.29 -15.40 1.20
N THR A 156 -6.51 -14.75 0.06
CA THR A 156 -5.47 -14.28 -0.85
C THR A 156 -5.68 -12.79 -1.13
N SER A 157 -4.61 -11.99 -1.04
CA SER A 157 -4.64 -10.60 -1.50
C SER A 157 -4.62 -10.54 -3.01
N VAL A 158 -5.56 -9.81 -3.61
CA VAL A 158 -5.69 -9.70 -5.07
C VAL A 158 -5.94 -8.25 -5.46
N HIS A 159 -5.62 -7.92 -6.70
CA HIS A 159 -5.92 -6.62 -7.29
C HIS A 159 -7.10 -6.75 -8.24
N GLY A 160 -8.12 -5.92 -8.05
CA GLY A 160 -9.35 -5.95 -8.83
C GLY A 160 -9.48 -4.73 -9.72
N TYR A 161 -9.78 -4.97 -11.00
CA TYR A 161 -10.29 -3.95 -11.90
C TYR A 161 -11.78 -4.18 -12.14
N GLY A 162 -12.61 -3.17 -11.87
CA GLY A 162 -14.02 -3.18 -12.23
C GLY A 162 -14.29 -2.12 -13.29
N LEU A 163 -15.14 -2.42 -14.28
CA LEU A 163 -15.73 -1.41 -15.17
C LEU A 163 -16.70 -0.50 -14.38
N GLN A 164 -16.17 0.29 -13.45
CA GLN A 164 -16.91 1.39 -12.87
C GLN A 164 -16.86 2.51 -13.90
N LYS A 165 -17.99 2.77 -14.58
CA LYS A 165 -18.17 3.80 -15.62
C LYS A 165 -17.97 5.26 -15.11
N GLY A 166 -17.16 5.50 -14.09
CA GLY A 166 -17.20 6.73 -13.30
C GLY A 166 -15.93 7.56 -13.26
N GLN A 167 -14.74 6.95 -13.21
CA GLN A 167 -13.50 7.74 -13.04
C GLN A 167 -12.43 7.33 -14.05
N GLN A 168 -12.47 7.97 -15.21
CA GLN A 168 -11.28 8.11 -16.05
C GLN A 168 -10.36 9.09 -15.32
N THR A 169 -9.34 8.58 -14.63
CA THR A 169 -8.27 9.43 -14.08
C THR A 169 -7.46 9.94 -15.26
N PHE A 170 -7.44 11.25 -15.47
CA PHE A 170 -6.57 11.86 -16.47
C PHE A 170 -5.24 12.18 -15.79
N TYR A 171 -4.14 11.63 -16.31
CA TYR A 171 -2.80 12.03 -15.91
C TYR A 171 -2.17 12.83 -17.05
N ARG A 172 -1.89 14.11 -16.81
CA ARG A 172 -1.25 15.03 -17.79
C ARG A 172 -1.93 15.07 -19.16
N GLY A 173 -3.26 15.09 -19.20
CA GLY A 173 -4.03 15.16 -20.45
C GLY A 173 -4.11 13.85 -21.24
N ALA A 174 -3.47 12.78 -20.78
CA ALA A 174 -3.69 11.43 -21.26
C ALA A 174 -4.68 10.70 -20.34
N LYS A 175 -5.54 9.85 -20.92
CA LYS A 175 -6.38 8.93 -20.15
C LYS A 175 -5.44 7.96 -19.44
N ALA A 176 -5.32 8.05 -18.11
CA ALA A 176 -4.66 7.01 -17.35
C ALA A 176 -5.61 5.81 -17.32
N GLU A 177 -5.08 4.63 -17.66
CA GLU A 177 -5.79 3.38 -17.43
C GLU A 177 -6.10 3.26 -15.93
N GLY A 178 -7.35 2.92 -15.60
CA GLY A 178 -7.84 3.02 -14.23
C GLY A 178 -7.01 2.15 -13.27
N ASN A 179 -6.72 2.70 -12.09
CA ASN A 179 -5.86 2.03 -11.11
C ASN A 179 -6.52 0.74 -10.61
N LEU A 180 -5.71 -0.30 -10.42
CA LEU A 180 -6.16 -1.53 -9.79
C LEU A 180 -6.42 -1.25 -8.30
N LEU A 181 -7.58 -1.67 -7.81
CA LEU A 181 -7.93 -1.49 -6.40
C LEU A 181 -7.59 -2.77 -5.62
N PRO A 182 -6.97 -2.67 -4.44
CA PRO A 182 -6.71 -3.82 -3.59
C PRO A 182 -8.03 -4.46 -3.13
N LYS A 183 -8.08 -5.79 -3.17
CA LYS A 183 -9.22 -6.63 -2.80
C LYS A 183 -8.71 -7.88 -2.07
N VAL A 184 -9.59 -8.54 -1.33
CA VAL A 184 -9.32 -9.86 -0.77
C VAL A 184 -10.17 -10.90 -1.50
N ARG A 185 -9.54 -12.00 -1.89
CA ARG A 185 -10.21 -13.22 -2.37
C ARG A 185 -10.25 -14.22 -1.22
N ILE A 186 -11.44 -14.58 -0.77
CA ILE A 186 -11.68 -15.64 0.21
C ILE A 186 -12.21 -16.86 -0.54
N GLU A 187 -11.56 -18.01 -0.38
CA GLU A 187 -12.00 -19.29 -0.92
C GLU A 187 -12.37 -20.23 0.23
N THR A 188 -13.54 -20.84 0.15
CA THR A 188 -13.96 -21.90 1.08
C THR A 188 -14.61 -23.04 0.30
N ILE A 189 -14.38 -24.27 0.75
CA ILE A 189 -15.00 -25.47 0.19
C ILE A 189 -15.99 -25.99 1.22
N ILE A 190 -17.24 -26.15 0.80
CA ILE A 190 -18.35 -26.58 1.66
C ILE A 190 -19.00 -27.84 1.10
N SER A 191 -19.47 -28.69 2.01
CA SER A 191 -20.22 -29.92 1.72
C SER A 191 -21.53 -29.98 2.52
N GLU A 192 -21.46 -29.76 3.83
CA GLU A 192 -22.61 -29.87 4.74
C GLU A 192 -23.44 -28.58 4.80
N VAL A 193 -22.78 -27.42 4.74
CA VAL A 193 -23.43 -26.12 4.77
C VAL A 193 -24.00 -25.80 3.39
N PRO A 194 -25.30 -25.46 3.26
CA PRO A 194 -25.87 -25.09 1.98
C PRO A 194 -25.23 -23.81 1.41
N VAL A 195 -25.00 -23.78 0.11
CA VAL A 195 -24.40 -22.64 -0.61
C VAL A 195 -25.20 -21.36 -0.38
N GLU A 196 -26.53 -21.46 -0.35
CA GLU A 196 -27.43 -20.32 -0.13
C GLU A 196 -27.20 -19.66 1.23
N GLU A 197 -26.85 -20.43 2.26
CA GLU A 197 -26.58 -19.90 3.60
C GLU A 197 -25.26 -19.13 3.63
N VAL A 198 -24.24 -19.63 2.93
CA VAL A 198 -22.95 -18.94 2.77
C VAL A 198 -23.12 -17.63 2.01
N ILE A 199 -23.89 -17.63 0.91
CA ILE A 199 -24.19 -16.41 0.15
C ILE A 199 -24.96 -15.41 1.02
N ARG A 200 -25.91 -15.87 1.83
CA ARG A 200 -26.68 -15.03 2.74
C ARG A 200 -25.81 -14.41 3.82
N ALA A 201 -24.93 -15.19 4.44
CA ALA A 201 -23.96 -14.73 5.42
C ALA A 201 -22.98 -13.71 4.81
N ALA A 202 -22.45 -14.00 3.62
CA ALA A 202 -21.59 -13.09 2.89
C ALA A 202 -22.29 -11.76 2.57
N ARG A 203 -23.56 -11.79 2.17
CA ARG A 203 -24.37 -10.58 1.94
C ARG A 203 -24.53 -9.77 3.23
N ARG A 204 -24.85 -10.40 4.36
CA ARG A 204 -24.98 -9.68 5.66
C ARG A 204 -23.67 -9.00 6.08
N ALA A 205 -22.54 -9.67 5.86
CA ALA A 205 -21.23 -9.13 6.21
C ALA A 205 -20.79 -7.98 5.30
N LEU A 206 -20.94 -8.15 3.99
CA LEU A 206 -20.29 -7.32 2.98
C LEU A 206 -21.15 -6.18 2.44
N TYR A 207 -22.48 -6.27 2.55
CA TYR A 207 -23.39 -5.30 1.93
C TYR A 207 -23.33 -3.93 2.63
N THR A 208 -22.99 -2.91 1.88
CA THR A 208 -23.05 -1.49 2.28
C THR A 208 -23.98 -0.67 1.39
N GLY A 209 -24.40 -1.23 0.24
CA GLY A 209 -25.22 -0.54 -0.76
C GLY A 209 -24.40 0.30 -1.75
N HIS A 210 -23.07 0.35 -1.60
CA HIS A 210 -22.18 1.08 -2.49
C HIS A 210 -21.54 0.16 -3.53
N VAL A 211 -21.09 0.75 -4.64
CA VAL A 211 -20.36 0.01 -5.67
C VAL A 211 -19.00 -0.43 -5.12
N GLY A 212 -18.71 -1.73 -5.18
CA GLY A 212 -17.43 -2.28 -4.74
C GLY A 212 -17.47 -3.22 -3.54
N ASP A 213 -18.68 -3.52 -3.02
CA ASP A 213 -18.91 -4.49 -1.93
C ASP A 213 -18.36 -5.89 -2.25
N GLY A 214 -18.34 -6.28 -3.53
CA GLY A 214 -17.70 -7.51 -3.97
C GLY A 214 -18.52 -8.37 -4.92
N LYS A 215 -18.05 -9.59 -5.17
CA LYS A 215 -18.74 -10.63 -5.94
C LYS A 215 -18.51 -11.99 -5.29
N VAL A 216 -19.51 -12.86 -5.38
CA VAL A 216 -19.43 -14.26 -4.95
C VAL A 216 -19.54 -15.14 -6.18
N PHE A 217 -18.64 -16.09 -6.31
CA PHE A 217 -18.62 -17.12 -7.34
C PHE A 217 -18.73 -18.48 -6.66
N VAL A 218 -19.42 -19.40 -7.32
CA VAL A 218 -19.59 -20.76 -6.84
C VAL A 218 -19.20 -21.71 -7.97
N SER A 219 -18.41 -22.72 -7.64
CA SER A 219 -17.94 -23.73 -8.58
C SER A 219 -18.06 -25.12 -7.95
N PRO A 220 -18.46 -26.15 -8.72
CA PRO A 220 -18.50 -27.52 -8.21
C PRO A 220 -17.08 -28.04 -7.95
N VAL A 221 -16.92 -28.85 -6.91
CA VAL A 221 -15.66 -29.52 -6.55
C VAL A 221 -15.85 -31.02 -6.67
N ALA A 222 -14.97 -31.65 -7.46
CA ALA A 222 -15.05 -33.09 -7.72
C ALA A 222 -14.65 -33.93 -6.50
N ASP A 223 -13.52 -33.60 -5.88
CA ASP A 223 -13.00 -34.32 -4.71
C ASP A 223 -12.12 -33.39 -3.85
N ALA A 224 -11.91 -33.78 -2.60
CA ALA A 224 -11.04 -33.11 -1.63
C ALA A 224 -10.28 -34.17 -0.84
N PHE A 225 -8.97 -33.99 -0.66
CA PHE A 225 -8.13 -34.92 0.09
C PHE A 225 -7.46 -34.19 1.25
N ARG A 226 -7.58 -34.74 2.46
CA ARG A 226 -6.86 -34.24 3.61
C ARG A 226 -5.49 -34.91 3.70
N ILE A 227 -4.43 -34.11 3.58
CA ILE A 227 -3.04 -34.59 3.58
C ILE A 227 -2.67 -35.32 4.87
N SER A 228 -3.18 -34.85 6.02
CA SER A 228 -2.80 -35.37 7.33
C SER A 228 -3.37 -36.73 7.69
N ASN A 229 -4.51 -37.13 7.12
CA ASN A 229 -5.19 -38.37 7.53
C ASN A 229 -5.78 -39.21 6.37
N SER A 230 -5.40 -38.96 5.12
CA SER A 230 -5.88 -39.70 3.93
C SER A 230 -7.41 -39.72 3.74
N ASP A 231 -8.16 -38.89 4.47
CA ASP A 231 -9.59 -38.73 4.24
C ASP A 231 -9.84 -38.10 2.87
N SER A 232 -10.90 -38.55 2.20
CA SER A 232 -11.34 -38.04 0.90
C SER A 232 -12.80 -37.56 0.92
N GLY A 233 -13.19 -36.81 -0.10
CA GLY A 233 -14.54 -36.29 -0.27
C GLY A 233 -14.99 -35.38 0.89
N PRO A 234 -16.28 -35.41 1.28
CA PRO A 234 -16.82 -34.57 2.34
C PRO A 234 -16.14 -34.78 3.71
N ALA A 235 -15.58 -35.97 3.99
CA ALA A 235 -14.89 -36.25 5.24
C ALA A 235 -13.60 -35.41 5.40
N ALA A 236 -12.92 -35.12 4.29
CA ALA A 236 -11.71 -34.29 4.28
C ALA A 236 -11.96 -32.85 4.75
N LEU A 237 -13.21 -32.37 4.70
CA LEU A 237 -13.62 -31.02 5.10
C LEU A 237 -14.04 -30.94 6.58
N LYS A 238 -14.24 -32.07 7.27
CA LYS A 238 -14.72 -32.08 8.66
C LYS A 238 -13.61 -31.79 9.64
N TYR A 239 -13.68 -30.66 10.33
CA TYR A 239 -12.78 -30.39 11.46
C TYR A 239 -13.30 -31.16 12.69
N TYR A 240 -12.40 -31.90 13.35
CA TYR A 240 -12.66 -32.65 14.57
C TYR A 240 -12.40 -31.79 15.80
#